data_AF-A0A0J7ZLX8-F1
#
_entry.id   AF-A0A0J7ZLX8-F1
#
_cell.length_a   1.000
_cell.length_b   1.000
_cell.length_c   1.000
_cell.angle_alpha   90.00
_cell.angle_beta   90.00
_cell.angle_gamma   90.00
#
_symmetry.space_group_name_H-M   'P 1'
#
loop_
_entity.id
_entity.type
_entity.pdbx_description
1 polymer ?
#
loop_
_entity_poly.entity_id
_entity_poly.type
_entity_poly.pdbx_seq_one_letter_code
_entity_poly.pdbx_strand_id
1 'polypeptide(L)'
;MSEEVWAALTDRDTALVLAALAVYVGGVVGIARNLPGVLRRSARWRRDTELHAVSSALTLTMLIVSWPVSIVYLAWRMAARRRGRTD
;
A
#
# COMPACT_ATOMS: atom_id res chain seq x y z
N MET A 1 -18.02 7.43 26.43
CA MET A 1 -16.73 7.02 25.83
C MET A 1 -15.73 7.00 26.97
N SER A 2 -15.27 5.83 27.41
CA SER A 2 -14.53 5.66 28.68
C SER A 2 -13.06 6.05 28.55
N GLU A 3 -12.43 6.48 29.65
CA GLU A 3 -10.99 6.81 29.75
C GLU A 3 -10.08 5.65 29.33
N GLU A 4 -10.56 4.42 29.46
CA GLU A 4 -9.86 3.20 29.03
C GLU A 4 -9.66 3.14 27.51
N VAL A 5 -10.63 3.65 26.73
CA VAL A 5 -10.52 3.75 25.25
C VAL A 5 -9.48 4.82 24.87
N TRP A 6 -9.41 5.91 25.63
CA TRP A 6 -8.38 6.93 25.45
C TRP A 6 -6.99 6.40 25.79
N ALA A 7 -6.84 5.66 26.89
CA ALA A 7 -5.57 5.04 27.25
C ALA A 7 -5.10 4.02 26.21
N ALA A 8 -6.01 3.20 25.68
CA ALA A 8 -5.70 2.25 24.59
C ALA A 8 -5.32 2.95 23.27
N LEU A 9 -5.91 4.13 22.96
CA LEU A 9 -5.53 4.98 21.84
C LEU A 9 -4.18 5.70 22.03
N THR A 10 -3.80 5.94 23.28
CA THR A 10 -2.53 6.61 23.64
C THR A 10 -1.37 5.63 23.77
N ASP A 11 -1.66 4.32 23.74
CA ASP A 11 -0.63 3.31 23.68
C ASP A 11 0.17 3.43 22.37
N ARG A 12 1.49 3.37 22.49
CA ARG A 12 2.42 3.70 21.40
C ARG A 12 2.24 2.74 20.22
N ASP A 13 1.90 1.49 20.52
CA ASP A 13 1.63 0.46 19.51
C ASP A 13 0.32 0.74 18.76
N THR A 14 -0.75 1.16 19.45
CA THR A 14 -2.00 1.58 18.81
C THR A 14 -1.80 2.80 17.91
N ALA A 15 -1.04 3.79 18.36
CA ALA A 15 -0.71 4.97 17.56
C ALA A 15 0.09 4.61 16.30
N LEU A 16 1.06 3.69 16.42
CA LEU A 16 1.84 3.18 15.29
C LEU A 16 0.97 2.39 14.29
N VAL A 17 0.08 1.53 14.80
CA VAL A 17 -0.86 0.77 13.96
C VAL A 17 -1.80 1.72 13.21
N LEU A 18 -2.35 2.73 13.88
CA LEU A 18 -3.21 3.73 13.23
C LEU A 18 -2.46 4.57 12.20
N ALA A 19 -1.21 4.98 12.50
CA ALA A 19 -0.37 5.70 11.55
C ALA A 19 -0.05 4.83 10.31
N ALA A 20 0.29 3.55 10.51
CA ALA A 20 0.52 2.61 9.43
C ALA A 20 -0.75 2.39 8.60
N LEU A 21 -1.92 2.29 9.25
CA LEU A 21 -3.21 2.15 8.59
C LEU A 21 -3.55 3.42 7.79
N ALA A 22 -3.31 4.61 8.33
CA ALA A 22 -3.54 5.87 7.63
C ALA A 22 -2.65 6.00 6.38
N VAL A 23 -1.37 5.62 6.48
CA VAL A 23 -0.45 5.57 5.33
C VAL A 23 -0.90 4.54 4.30
N TYR A 24 -1.34 3.36 4.75
CA TYR A 24 -1.88 2.32 3.89
C TYR A 24 -3.11 2.82 3.11
N VAL A 25 -4.12 3.33 3.82
CA VAL A 25 -5.37 3.82 3.21
C VAL A 25 -5.09 5.02 2.30
N GLY A 26 -4.29 5.98 2.75
CA GLY A 26 -3.93 7.16 1.96
C GLY A 26 -3.18 6.79 0.68
N GLY A 27 -2.22 5.87 0.76
CA GLY A 27 -1.48 5.39 -0.40
C GLY A 27 -2.35 4.58 -1.36
N VAL A 28 -3.20 3.69 -0.83
CA VAL A 28 -4.19 2.92 -1.62
C VAL A 28 -5.11 3.86 -2.39
N VAL A 29 -5.68 4.87 -1.73
CA VAL A 29 -6.58 5.86 -2.37
C VAL A 29 -5.85 6.70 -3.42
N GLY A 30 -4.61 7.12 -3.13
CA GLY A 30 -3.78 7.88 -4.07
C GLY A 30 -3.45 7.08 -5.33
N ILE A 31 -3.03 5.83 -5.17
CA ILE A 31 -2.73 4.94 -6.29
C ILE A 31 -4.02 4.60 -7.05
N ALA A 32 -5.11 4.25 -6.37
CA ALA A 32 -6.39 3.94 -7.01
C ALA A 32 -6.93 5.11 -7.86
N ARG A 33 -6.70 6.36 -7.43
CA ARG A 33 -7.09 7.54 -8.21
C ARG A 33 -6.18 7.82 -9.41
N ASN A 34 -4.87 7.67 -9.26
CA ASN A 34 -3.92 8.15 -10.27
C ASN A 34 -3.50 7.07 -11.27
N LEU A 35 -3.38 5.82 -10.81
CA LEU A 35 -2.88 4.68 -11.57
C LEU A 35 -3.75 4.35 -12.81
N PRO A 36 -5.10 4.38 -12.76
CA PRO A 36 -5.92 4.14 -13.95
C PRO A 36 -5.68 5.18 -15.05
N GLY A 37 -5.49 6.45 -14.67
CA GLY A 37 -5.22 7.54 -15.60
C GLY A 37 -3.87 7.40 -16.29
N VAL A 38 -2.84 6.98 -15.54
CA VAL A 38 -1.51 6.69 -16.08
C VAL A 38 -1.54 5.47 -17.01
N LEU A 39 -2.19 4.39 -16.60
CA LEU A 39 -2.26 3.15 -17.39
C LEU A 39 -3.07 3.31 -18.68
N ARG A 40 -4.12 4.13 -18.67
CA ARG A 40 -4.90 4.50 -19.87
C ARG A 40 -4.07 5.15 -20.98
N ARG A 41 -2.94 5.79 -20.64
CA ARG A 41 -2.02 6.36 -21.64
C ARG A 41 -1.23 5.29 -22.40
N SER A 42 -1.14 4.07 -21.87
CA SER A 42 -0.45 2.98 -22.56
C SER A 42 -1.41 2.23 -23.51
N ALA A 43 -1.06 2.17 -24.79
CA ALA A 43 -1.88 1.53 -25.82
C ALA A 43 -2.08 0.03 -25.56
N ARG A 44 -1.08 -0.63 -24.94
CA ARG A 44 -1.14 -2.05 -24.58
C ARG A 44 -2.17 -2.31 -23.48
N TRP A 45 -2.10 -1.55 -22.38
CA TRP A 45 -3.07 -1.69 -21.29
C TRP A 45 -4.50 -1.38 -21.75
N ARG A 46 -4.66 -0.37 -22.61
CA ARG A 46 -5.99 -0.02 -23.15
C ARG A 46 -6.61 -1.16 -23.94
N ARG A 47 -5.82 -1.82 -24.80
CA ARG A 47 -6.25 -3.01 -25.54
C ARG A 47 -6.60 -4.18 -24.61
N ASP A 48 -5.79 -4.44 -23.60
CA ASP A 48 -6.04 -5.50 -22.61
C ASP A 48 -7.28 -5.22 -21.75
N THR A 49 -7.55 -3.96 -21.38
CA THR A 49 -8.78 -3.58 -20.65
C THR A 49 -10.02 -3.65 -21.53
N GLU A 50 -9.92 -3.35 -22.82
CA GLU A 50 -11.03 -3.47 -23.79
C GLU A 50 -11.39 -4.96 -24.03
N LEU A 51 -10.41 -5.86 -24.08
CA LEU A 51 -10.62 -7.30 -24.28
C LEU A 51 -10.99 -8.05 -22.98
N HIS A 52 -10.39 -7.67 -21.85
CA HIS A 52 -10.50 -8.39 -20.57
C HIS A 52 -10.63 -7.42 -19.39
N ALA A 53 -11.74 -6.69 -19.34
CA ALA A 53 -12.02 -5.67 -18.31
C ALA A 53 -11.96 -6.22 -16.87
N VAL A 54 -12.57 -7.39 -16.62
CA VAL A 54 -12.62 -7.99 -15.28
C VAL A 54 -11.25 -8.44 -14.80
N SER A 55 -10.47 -9.11 -15.67
CA SER A 55 -9.12 -9.55 -15.35
C SER A 55 -8.20 -8.36 -15.06
N SER A 56 -8.27 -7.33 -15.90
CA SER A 56 -7.49 -6.10 -15.73
C SER A 56 -7.81 -5.36 -14.43
N ALA A 57 -9.10 -5.30 -14.04
CA ALA A 57 -9.53 -4.70 -12.78
C ALA A 57 -9.02 -5.50 -11.56
N LEU A 58 -9.04 -6.83 -11.64
CA LEU A 58 -8.48 -7.69 -10.59
C LEU A 58 -6.97 -7.53 -10.46
N THR A 59 -6.23 -7.49 -11.56
CA THR A 59 -4.78 -7.24 -11.55
C THR A 59 -4.44 -5.88 -10.94
N LEU A 60 -5.20 -4.84 -11.30
CA LEU A 60 -5.03 -3.51 -10.74
C LEU A 60 -5.29 -3.50 -9.22
N THR A 61 -6.36 -4.18 -8.79
CA THR A 61 -6.73 -4.31 -7.38
C THR A 61 -5.65 -5.06 -6.60
N MET A 62 -5.15 -6.18 -7.13
CA MET A 62 -4.04 -6.91 -6.51
C MET A 62 -2.79 -6.04 -6.39
N LEU A 63 -2.44 -5.25 -7.41
CA LEU A 63 -1.31 -4.34 -7.35
C LEU A 63 -1.49 -3.28 -6.24
N ILE A 64 -2.69 -2.69 -6.14
CA ILE A 64 -3.04 -1.68 -5.15
C ILE A 64 -3.13 -2.26 -3.72
N VAL A 65 -3.43 -3.55 -3.55
CA VAL A 65 -3.45 -4.18 -2.22
C VAL A 65 -2.06 -4.71 -1.82
N SER A 66 -1.25 -5.14 -2.79
CA SER A 66 0.05 -5.80 -2.53
C SER A 66 1.26 -4.87 -2.46
N TRP A 67 1.17 -3.64 -3.00
CA TRP A 67 2.28 -2.68 -2.91
C TRP A 67 2.81 -2.41 -1.47
N PRO A 68 2.00 -2.42 -0.39
CA PRO A 68 2.48 -2.12 0.95
C PRO A 68 3.33 -3.26 1.50
N VAL A 69 2.97 -4.51 1.19
CA VAL A 69 3.78 -5.69 1.52
C VAL A 69 5.15 -5.58 0.84
N SER A 70 5.18 -5.12 -0.40
CA SER A 70 6.42 -4.91 -1.15
C SER A 70 7.28 -3.80 -0.51
N ILE A 71 6.69 -2.70 -0.05
CA ILE A 71 7.40 -1.61 0.65
C ILE A 71 7.94 -2.08 1.99
N VAL A 72 7.13 -2.77 2.80
CA VAL A 72 7.56 -3.31 4.10
C VAL A 72 8.71 -4.29 3.90
N TYR A 73 8.60 -5.19 2.93
CA TYR A 73 9.67 -6.12 2.58
C TYR A 73 10.94 -5.38 2.15
N LEU A 74 10.81 -4.35 1.30
CA LEU A 74 11.95 -3.56 0.83
C LEU A 74 12.62 -2.80 1.99
N ALA A 75 11.83 -2.19 2.87
CA ALA A 75 12.29 -1.47 4.05
C ALA A 75 13.03 -2.42 5.01
N TRP A 76 12.45 -3.59 5.28
CA TRP A 76 13.09 -4.64 6.08
C TRP A 76 14.41 -5.10 5.45
N ARG A 77 14.42 -5.38 4.14
CA ARG A 77 15.62 -5.78 3.40
C ARG A 77 16.72 -4.71 3.46
N MET A 78 16.36 -3.43 3.34
CA MET A 78 17.30 -2.32 3.47
C MET A 78 17.85 -2.21 4.90
N ALA A 79 17.01 -2.38 5.92
CA ALA A 79 17.44 -2.39 7.31
C ALA A 79 18.38 -3.56 7.61
N ALA A 80 18.09 -4.76 7.11
CA ALA A 80 18.94 -5.95 7.23
C ALA A 80 20.31 -5.74 6.56
N ARG A 81 20.32 -5.17 5.35
CA ARG A 81 21.57 -4.82 4.63
C ARG A 81 22.40 -3.76 5.34
N ARG A 82 21.78 -2.82 6.08
CA ARG A 82 22.50 -1.84 6.87
C ARG A 82 23.17 -2.47 8.09
N ARG A 83 22.49 -3.41 8.76
CA ARG A 83 23.06 -4.13 9.92
C ARG A 83 24.23 -5.03 9.54
N GLY A 84 24.14 -5.77 8.43
CA GLY A 84 25.23 -6.62 7.94
C GLY A 84 26.41 -5.86 7.31
N ARG A 85 26.41 -4.51 7.33
CA ARG A 85 27.53 -3.66 6.89
C ARG A 85 28.30 -3.06 8.07
N THR A 86 27.80 -3.27 9.29
CA THR A 86 28.35 -2.78 10.56
C THR A 86 29.03 -3.89 11.38
N ASP A 87 28.95 -5.13 10.92
CA ASP A 87 29.80 -6.26 11.33
C ASP A 87 30.86 -6.50 10.25
#